data_AF-A0A1M7D318-F1
#
_entry.id   AF-A0A1M7D318-F1
#
_cell.length_a   1.000
_cell.length_b   1.000
_cell.length_c   1.000
_cell.angle_alpha   90.00
_cell.angle_beta   90.00
_cell.angle_gamma   90.00
#
_symmetry.space_group_name_H-M   'P 1'
#
loop_
_entity.id
_entity.type
_entity.pdbx_description
1 polymer ?
#
loop_
_entity_poly.entity_id
_entity_poly.type
_entity_poly.pdbx_seq_one_letter_code
_entity_poly.pdbx_strand_id
1 'polypeptide(L)'
;MGKYALEHYSPYETYKIRPTSVPHSKSTVNPGRGQYRLVELTWEELEPHRGIYDLDRLKEALAEVHNPVLSIKQVVPSWLKKGSEEGFIHLIRRIASALSDEKLIGVAVSTEEGSPGIWDAYLEAFEGIPLLVDLEQEALLRYLKEKEYPFGLIVNCGEDNWISCCEKFAEYRLQNAWQRMPVLLQIEEEMGENIRRESLRWHAGLSSCPMDIGYDFTIRRLTYPKKVASKGALPLRFWLVNKGSAPCYLDYSLRLRLEREGEQREFVLNIDKGTWKVGDITHNEIISLPVLPLGEYYLSVGIFFSDESPMELDIRMEEKDGYYRLGTVEVCKDTPVDLAHAWDDFYPEGYYPLEDPQLPD
;
A
#
# COMPACT_ATOMS: atom_id res chain seq x y z
N MET A 1 -2.75 -36.00 -8.19
CA MET A 1 -3.06 -35.74 -6.77
C MET A 1 -2.37 -36.79 -5.92
N GLY A 2 -1.51 -36.39 -4.99
CA GLY A 2 -0.75 -37.30 -4.14
C GLY A 2 -1.60 -37.90 -3.01
N LYS A 3 -1.30 -39.13 -2.62
CA LYS A 3 -1.98 -39.91 -1.55
C LYS A 3 -2.03 -39.21 -0.18
N TYR A 4 -1.19 -38.19 0.04
CA TYR A 4 -1.05 -37.45 1.29
C TYR A 4 -1.55 -36.00 1.18
N ALA A 5 -2.31 -35.67 0.13
CA ALA A 5 -2.90 -34.34 0.02
C ALA A 5 -3.87 -34.11 1.19
N LEU A 6 -3.74 -32.97 1.88
CA LEU A 6 -4.62 -32.50 2.97
C LEU A 6 -6.11 -32.50 2.59
N GLU A 7 -6.41 -32.61 1.30
CA GLU A 7 -7.74 -32.74 0.70
C GLU A 7 -8.52 -33.95 1.21
N HIS A 8 -7.82 -35.04 1.51
CA HIS A 8 -8.44 -36.23 2.09
C HIS A 8 -8.81 -36.06 3.57
N TYR A 9 -8.38 -34.96 4.20
CA TYR A 9 -8.55 -34.69 5.62
C TYR A 9 -9.44 -33.46 5.89
N SER A 10 -9.91 -32.77 4.84
CA SER A 10 -10.89 -31.68 4.99
C SER A 10 -12.25 -32.27 5.39
N PRO A 11 -12.87 -31.83 6.49
CA PRO A 11 -14.17 -32.35 6.92
C PRO A 11 -15.32 -31.93 5.99
N TYR A 12 -15.08 -31.02 5.06
CA TYR A 12 -16.06 -30.49 4.10
C TYR A 12 -15.48 -30.35 2.68
N GLU A 13 -16.37 -30.39 1.68
CA GLU A 13 -16.00 -30.15 0.29
C GLU A 13 -15.60 -28.69 0.07
N THR A 14 -14.49 -28.47 -0.63
CA THR A 14 -13.96 -27.13 -0.92
C THR A 14 -13.80 -26.88 -2.41
N TYR A 15 -14.01 -25.65 -2.86
CA TYR A 15 -13.45 -25.14 -4.09
C TYR A 15 -12.00 -24.67 -3.86
N LYS A 16 -11.16 -24.86 -4.88
CA LYS A 16 -9.79 -24.34 -4.95
C LYS A 16 -9.62 -23.58 -6.25
N ILE A 17 -9.58 -22.27 -6.15
CA ILE A 17 -9.42 -21.38 -7.30
C ILE A 17 -7.97 -20.94 -7.37
N ARG A 18 -7.37 -21.04 -8.56
CA ARG A 18 -6.01 -20.59 -8.85
C ARG A 18 -6.06 -19.66 -10.06
N PRO A 19 -6.29 -18.35 -9.86
CA PRO A 19 -6.29 -17.39 -10.95
C PRO A 19 -4.95 -17.37 -11.68
N THR A 20 -4.99 -17.31 -13.01
CA THR A 20 -3.77 -17.16 -13.81
C THR A 20 -3.25 -15.73 -13.67
N SER A 21 -1.99 -15.55 -13.28
CA SER A 21 -1.42 -14.22 -13.20
C SER A 21 -1.09 -13.64 -14.57
N VAL A 22 -1.18 -12.32 -14.71
CA VAL A 22 -0.74 -11.62 -15.93
C VAL A 22 0.79 -11.44 -15.90
N PRO A 23 1.50 -11.63 -17.03
CA PRO A 23 2.96 -11.47 -17.08
C PRO A 23 3.43 -10.00 -17.15
N HIS A 24 2.56 -9.06 -17.56
CA HIS A 24 2.83 -7.63 -17.55
C HIS A 24 1.85 -6.95 -16.62
N SER A 25 2.37 -6.10 -15.74
CA SER A 25 1.61 -5.54 -14.63
C SER A 25 0.62 -4.48 -15.09
N LYS A 26 -0.68 -4.77 -14.97
CA LYS A 26 -1.75 -3.78 -15.22
C LYS A 26 -1.86 -2.77 -14.08
N SER A 27 -1.45 -3.21 -12.89
CA SER A 27 -1.49 -2.45 -11.65
C SER A 27 -0.59 -1.22 -11.61
N THR A 28 0.16 -0.88 -12.67
CA THR A 28 0.90 0.41 -12.79
C THR A 28 0.00 1.66 -12.74
N VAL A 29 -1.32 1.49 -12.93
CA VAL A 29 -2.34 2.54 -12.74
C VAL A 29 -2.68 2.76 -11.27
N ASN A 30 -2.34 1.82 -10.39
CA ASN A 30 -2.64 1.96 -8.97
C ASN A 30 -1.81 3.09 -8.33
N PRO A 31 -2.41 3.89 -7.42
CA PRO A 31 -1.68 4.92 -6.68
C PRO A 31 -0.64 4.30 -5.72
N GLY A 32 0.45 5.01 -5.44
CA GLY A 32 1.47 4.57 -4.49
C GLY A 32 2.47 3.54 -5.03
N ARG A 33 2.53 3.35 -6.35
CA ARG A 33 3.61 2.60 -7.03
C ARG A 33 4.05 3.25 -8.34
N GLY A 34 5.22 2.85 -8.82
CA GLY A 34 5.79 3.33 -10.08
C GLY A 34 6.37 4.73 -9.99
N GLN A 35 5.93 5.66 -10.83
CA GLN A 35 6.48 7.02 -10.86
C GLN A 35 5.77 7.93 -9.86
N TYR A 36 6.53 8.74 -9.12
CA TYR A 36 6.02 9.91 -8.39
C TYR A 36 6.47 11.22 -9.05
N ARG A 37 5.82 12.33 -8.71
CA ARG A 37 6.37 13.65 -9.02
C ARG A 37 6.44 14.52 -7.77
N LEU A 38 7.55 15.22 -7.67
CA LEU A 38 7.77 16.23 -6.65
C LEU A 38 7.05 17.52 -7.07
N VAL A 39 6.08 17.95 -6.27
CA VAL A 39 5.42 19.25 -6.41
C VAL A 39 6.12 20.21 -5.47
N GLU A 40 7.03 20.99 -6.04
CA GLU A 40 7.81 21.98 -5.30
C GLU A 40 7.13 23.35 -5.38
N LEU A 41 6.79 23.91 -4.22
CA LEU A 41 6.26 25.26 -4.09
C LEU A 41 7.11 26.03 -3.08
N THR A 42 7.22 27.33 -3.28
CA THR A 42 7.95 28.20 -2.37
C THR A 42 7.00 28.86 -1.37
N TRP A 43 7.52 29.25 -0.19
CA TRP A 43 6.73 30.04 0.75
C TRP A 43 6.24 31.36 0.12
N GLU A 44 7.08 32.07 -0.64
CA GLU A 44 6.64 33.29 -1.35
C GLU A 44 5.44 33.06 -2.29
N GLU A 45 5.39 31.93 -3.00
CA GLU A 45 4.25 31.61 -3.87
C GLU A 45 2.98 31.27 -3.08
N LEU A 46 3.13 30.58 -1.95
CA LEU A 46 2.02 30.13 -1.12
C LEU A 46 1.47 31.24 -0.21
N GLU A 47 2.29 32.22 0.14
CA GLU A 47 1.91 33.40 0.93
C GLU A 47 2.50 34.69 0.32
N PRO A 48 2.00 35.14 -0.85
CA PRO A 48 2.53 36.31 -1.55
C PRO A 48 2.36 37.60 -0.74
N HIS A 49 1.35 37.65 0.12
CA HIS A 49 1.12 38.74 1.07
C HIS A 49 0.80 38.15 2.44
N ARG A 50 1.19 38.84 3.51
CA ARG A 50 0.97 38.39 4.89
C ARG A 50 -0.48 37.97 5.14
N GLY A 51 -0.67 36.70 5.50
CA GLY A 51 -1.97 36.10 5.83
C GLY A 51 -2.88 35.82 4.63
N ILE A 52 -2.43 36.06 3.39
CA ILE A 52 -3.12 35.69 2.16
C ILE A 52 -2.44 34.45 1.61
N TYR A 53 -3.09 33.30 1.80
CA TYR A 53 -2.60 32.00 1.36
C TYR A 53 -3.23 31.58 0.04
N ASP A 54 -2.41 31.23 -0.94
CA ASP A 54 -2.86 30.70 -2.23
C ASP A 54 -2.98 29.17 -2.18
N LEU A 55 -3.99 28.70 -1.43
CA LEU A 55 -4.23 27.26 -1.21
C LEU A 55 -4.93 26.60 -2.40
N ASP A 56 -5.61 27.37 -3.24
CA ASP A 56 -6.28 26.84 -4.45
C ASP A 56 -5.22 26.41 -5.46
N ARG A 57 -4.20 27.24 -5.70
CA ARG A 57 -3.05 26.88 -6.54
C ARG A 57 -2.34 25.62 -6.07
N LEU A 58 -2.18 25.45 -4.76
CA LEU A 58 -1.60 24.25 -4.17
C LEU A 58 -2.41 23.00 -4.52
N LYS A 59 -3.74 23.06 -4.35
CA LYS A 59 -4.63 21.93 -4.67
C LYS A 59 -4.66 21.61 -6.15
N GLU A 60 -4.71 22.63 -7.00
CA GLU A 60 -4.64 22.47 -8.45
C GLU A 60 -3.33 21.77 -8.87
N ALA A 61 -2.19 22.22 -8.34
CA ALA A 61 -0.89 21.63 -8.64
C ALA A 61 -0.77 20.15 -8.20
N LEU A 62 -1.39 19.79 -7.07
CA LEU A 62 -1.41 18.41 -6.59
C LEU A 62 -2.36 17.52 -7.40
N ALA A 63 -3.52 18.03 -7.80
CA ALA A 63 -4.54 17.27 -8.53
C ALA A 63 -4.13 16.91 -9.96
N GLU A 64 -3.24 17.69 -10.60
CA GLU A 64 -2.72 17.40 -11.94
C GLU A 64 -1.69 16.26 -11.98
N VAL A 65 -1.24 15.79 -10.81
CA VAL A 65 -0.11 14.88 -10.68
C VAL A 65 -0.55 13.53 -10.13
N HIS A 66 -0.16 12.46 -10.82
CA HIS A 66 -0.23 11.10 -10.27
C HIS A 66 0.89 10.90 -9.24
N ASN A 67 0.56 10.32 -8.08
CA ASN A 67 1.49 10.10 -6.97
C ASN A 67 2.24 11.38 -6.54
N PRO A 68 1.53 12.43 -6.07
CA PRO A 68 2.17 13.68 -5.70
C PRO A 68 2.94 13.56 -4.38
N VAL A 69 4.15 14.12 -4.38
CA VAL A 69 4.96 14.35 -3.18
C VAL A 69 5.13 15.85 -3.02
N LEU A 70 4.68 16.40 -1.89
CA LEU A 70 4.76 17.85 -1.64
C LEU A 70 6.12 18.21 -1.06
N SER A 71 6.76 19.26 -1.59
CA SER A 71 7.95 19.89 -0.99
C SER A 71 7.73 21.39 -0.92
N ILE A 72 8.00 21.99 0.24
CA ILE A 72 7.82 23.43 0.48
C ILE A 72 9.18 24.06 0.75
N LYS A 73 9.68 24.86 -0.19
CA LYS A 73 10.97 25.56 -0.05
C LYS A 73 10.82 26.82 0.79
N GLN A 74 11.80 27.06 1.67
CA GLN A 74 11.83 28.18 2.62
C GLN A 74 12.26 29.52 1.99
N VAL A 75 11.78 29.82 0.78
CA VAL A 75 12.06 31.11 0.13
C VAL A 75 11.22 32.20 0.82
N VAL A 76 11.89 33.02 1.62
CA VAL A 76 11.23 34.02 2.47
C VAL A 76 10.50 35.08 1.62
N PRO A 77 9.20 35.31 1.84
CA PRO A 77 8.45 36.33 1.11
C PRO A 77 8.98 37.74 1.35
N SER A 78 8.93 38.60 0.33
CA SER A 78 9.42 39.99 0.38
C SER A 78 8.81 40.86 1.50
N TRP A 79 7.61 40.54 1.99
CA TRP A 79 6.94 41.27 3.07
C TRP A 79 7.47 40.92 4.47
N LEU A 80 8.17 39.80 4.63
CA LEU A 80 8.65 39.32 5.92
C LEU A 80 10.07 39.85 6.21
N LYS A 81 10.20 40.64 7.29
CA LYS A 81 11.48 41.27 7.67
C LYS A 81 12.19 40.59 8.85
N LYS A 82 11.46 39.87 9.71
CA LYS A 82 11.94 39.13 10.91
C LYS A 82 10.95 38.01 11.25
N GLY A 83 11.40 36.97 11.94
CA GLY A 83 10.54 35.87 12.41
C GLY A 83 10.21 34.85 11.30
N SER A 84 11.20 34.52 10.47
CA SER A 84 11.05 33.53 9.39
C SER A 84 10.62 32.16 9.90
N GLU A 85 11.16 31.72 11.03
CA GLU A 85 10.85 30.39 11.58
C GLU A 85 9.39 30.27 12.05
N GLU A 86 8.93 31.16 12.94
CA GLU A 86 7.53 31.14 13.43
C GLU A 86 6.52 31.31 12.29
N GLY A 87 6.83 32.18 11.32
CA GLY A 87 6.01 32.37 10.13
C GLY A 87 5.92 31.10 9.29
N PHE A 88 7.04 30.42 9.08
CA PHE A 88 7.07 29.17 8.32
C PHE A 88 6.33 28.03 9.05
N ILE A 89 6.49 27.91 10.37
CA ILE A 89 5.71 26.97 11.18
C ILE A 89 4.21 27.21 11.01
N HIS A 90 3.77 28.48 11.00
CA HIS A 90 2.37 28.81 10.78
C HIS A 90 1.90 28.42 9.37
N LEU A 91 2.72 28.66 8.34
CA LEU A 91 2.46 28.22 6.97
C LEU A 91 2.29 26.70 6.89
N ILE A 92 3.22 25.92 7.46
CA ILE A 92 3.17 24.45 7.45
C ILE A 92 1.86 23.94 8.03
N ARG A 93 1.47 24.44 9.21
CA ARG A 93 0.20 24.07 9.85
C ARG A 93 -1.02 24.47 8.99
N ARG A 94 -0.96 25.62 8.33
CA ARG A 94 -2.05 26.09 7.46
C ARG A 94 -2.20 25.21 6.23
N ILE A 95 -1.08 24.83 5.60
CA ILE A 95 -1.04 23.94 4.44
C ILE A 95 -1.56 22.56 4.81
N ALA A 96 -1.06 21.96 5.90
CA ALA A 96 -1.50 20.63 6.31
C ALA A 96 -3.01 20.61 6.61
N SER A 97 -3.54 21.64 7.27
CA SER A 97 -4.98 21.79 7.49
C SER A 97 -5.79 21.92 6.19
N ALA A 98 -5.20 22.42 5.11
CA ALA A 98 -5.87 22.54 3.82
C ALA A 98 -5.85 21.23 3.01
N LEU A 99 -4.91 20.33 3.33
CA LEU A 99 -4.61 19.09 2.64
C LEU A 99 -5.14 17.84 3.37
N SER A 100 -5.93 18.00 4.43
CA SER A 100 -6.43 16.87 5.25
C SER A 100 -7.15 15.78 4.45
N ASP A 101 -7.77 16.17 3.33
CA ASP A 101 -8.56 15.28 2.47
C ASP A 101 -7.84 14.95 1.14
N GLU A 102 -6.64 15.48 0.90
CA GLU A 102 -5.92 15.32 -0.36
C GLU A 102 -5.05 14.06 -0.37
N LYS A 103 -4.95 13.43 -1.54
CA LYS A 103 -4.17 12.21 -1.72
C LYS A 103 -2.70 12.54 -1.95
N LEU A 104 -1.89 12.40 -0.91
CA LEU A 104 -0.45 12.59 -0.98
C LEU A 104 0.27 11.27 -0.72
N ILE A 105 1.32 11.01 -1.49
CA ILE A 105 2.25 9.93 -1.18
C ILE A 105 3.05 10.26 0.08
N GLY A 106 3.39 11.54 0.23
CA GLY A 106 4.11 12.04 1.38
C GLY A 106 4.50 13.49 1.22
N VAL A 107 5.12 14.03 2.27
CA VAL A 107 5.65 15.39 2.32
C VAL A 107 7.16 15.31 2.52
N ALA A 108 7.91 15.80 1.53
CA ALA A 108 9.36 15.96 1.61
C ALA A 108 9.70 17.13 2.53
N VAL A 109 10.46 16.84 3.58
CA VAL A 109 10.91 17.87 4.52
C VAL A 109 12.05 18.65 3.87
N SER A 110 11.83 19.93 3.60
CA SER A 110 12.85 20.85 3.08
C SER A 110 13.22 21.84 4.18
N THR A 111 14.37 21.61 4.83
CA THR A 111 14.92 22.54 5.82
C THR A 111 16.34 22.95 5.46
N GLU A 112 16.54 24.24 5.16
CA GLU A 112 17.85 24.82 4.85
C GLU A 112 18.71 24.96 6.11
N GLU A 113 18.09 25.35 7.23
CA GLU A 113 18.70 25.39 8.55
C GLU A 113 18.01 24.33 9.41
N GLY A 114 18.77 23.39 9.98
CA GLY A 114 18.24 22.29 10.78
C GLY A 114 17.60 22.76 12.09
N SER A 115 16.41 23.34 12.02
CA SER A 115 15.65 23.78 13.17
C SER A 115 14.70 22.68 13.66
N PRO A 116 14.86 22.21 14.92
CA PRO A 116 13.91 21.29 15.54
C PRO A 116 12.48 21.82 15.59
N GLY A 117 12.29 23.14 15.67
CA GLY A 117 10.95 23.75 15.72
C GLY A 117 10.16 23.56 14.43
N ILE A 118 10.84 23.64 13.28
CA ILE A 118 10.23 23.37 11.97
C ILE A 118 9.96 21.87 11.81
N TRP A 119 10.90 21.00 12.23
CA TRP A 119 10.70 19.56 12.18
C TRP A 119 9.49 19.11 13.01
N ASP A 120 9.34 19.65 14.22
CA ASP A 120 8.19 19.38 15.07
C ASP A 120 6.89 19.90 14.44
N ALA A 121 6.92 21.04 13.75
CA ALA A 121 5.76 21.52 13.02
C ALA A 121 5.34 20.57 11.88
N TYR A 122 6.28 19.99 11.14
CA TYR A 122 5.95 18.97 10.12
C TYR A 122 5.36 17.70 10.76
N LEU A 123 5.95 17.23 11.87
CA LEU A 123 5.50 16.03 12.59
C LEU A 123 4.08 16.18 13.13
N GLU A 124 3.77 17.33 13.72
CA GLU A 124 2.45 17.62 14.27
C GLU A 124 1.40 17.89 13.18
N ALA A 125 1.78 18.59 12.11
CA ALA A 125 0.82 19.08 11.13
C ALA A 125 0.37 17.97 10.15
N PHE A 126 1.28 17.08 9.75
CA PHE A 126 1.02 16.05 8.73
C PHE A 126 0.81 14.65 9.34
N GLU A 127 0.13 14.57 10.48
CA GLU A 127 -0.23 13.28 11.09
C GLU A 127 -1.01 12.39 10.08
N GLY A 128 -0.58 11.14 9.93
CA GLY A 128 -1.17 10.19 8.97
C GLY A 128 -0.63 10.28 7.54
N ILE A 129 0.15 11.31 7.20
CA ILE A 129 0.82 11.43 5.89
C ILE A 129 2.32 11.09 6.07
N PRO A 130 2.92 10.26 5.20
CA PRO A 130 4.33 9.96 5.30
C PRO A 130 5.23 11.21 5.19
N LEU A 131 5.99 11.49 6.23
CA LEU A 131 7.10 12.45 6.14
C LEU A 131 8.29 11.77 5.47
N LEU A 132 8.79 12.40 4.42
CA LEU A 132 9.85 11.90 3.56
C LEU A 132 11.12 12.71 3.83
N VAL A 133 12.21 12.00 4.12
CA VAL A 133 13.49 12.60 4.50
C VAL A 133 14.55 12.22 3.49
N ASP A 134 15.28 13.22 3.03
CA ASP A 134 16.43 13.03 2.15
C ASP A 134 17.59 12.38 2.92
N LEU A 135 18.24 11.39 2.31
CA LEU A 135 19.43 10.75 2.88
C LEU A 135 20.59 11.73 3.16
N GLU A 136 20.63 12.88 2.49
CA GLU A 136 21.61 13.92 2.73
C GLU A 136 21.31 14.75 4.01
N GLN A 137 20.09 14.69 4.54
CA GLN A 137 19.68 15.45 5.74
C GLN A 137 20.01 14.70 7.04
N GLU A 138 21.31 14.51 7.31
CA GLU A 138 21.80 13.73 8.46
C GLU A 138 21.27 14.21 9.82
N ALA A 139 21.14 15.52 10.01
CA ALA A 139 20.66 16.10 11.26
C ALA A 139 19.19 15.71 11.53
N LEU A 140 18.34 15.75 10.50
CA LEU A 140 16.94 15.36 10.59
C LEU A 140 16.81 13.85 10.79
N LEU A 141 17.60 13.04 10.07
CA LEU A 141 17.63 11.58 10.25
C LEU A 141 17.94 11.20 11.71
N ARG A 142 18.96 11.83 12.31
CA ARG A 142 19.31 11.59 13.72
C ARG A 142 18.19 12.02 14.65
N TYR A 143 17.62 13.20 14.42
CA TYR A 143 16.51 13.72 15.21
C TYR A 143 15.29 12.80 15.24
N LEU A 144 14.83 12.34 14.08
CA LEU A 144 13.67 11.45 13.98
C LEU A 144 13.93 10.08 14.59
N LYS A 145 15.15 9.55 14.44
CA LYS A 145 15.55 8.29 15.07
C LYS A 145 15.61 8.39 16.60
N GLU A 146 16.12 9.49 17.14
CA GLU A 146 16.13 9.74 18.59
C GLU A 146 14.71 9.84 19.16
N LYS A 147 13.77 10.39 18.39
CA LYS A 147 12.35 10.43 18.72
C LYS A 147 11.59 9.12 18.42
N GLU A 148 12.26 8.10 17.87
CA GLU A 148 11.65 6.85 17.39
C GLU A 148 10.47 7.05 16.43
N TYR A 149 10.46 8.16 15.69
CA TYR A 149 9.38 8.50 14.78
C TYR A 149 9.56 7.73 13.45
N PRO A 150 8.49 7.12 12.88
CA PRO A 150 8.58 6.48 11.57
C PRO A 150 8.62 7.53 10.45
N PHE A 151 9.59 7.43 9.55
CA PHE A 151 9.71 8.32 8.39
C PHE A 151 10.06 7.53 7.12
N GLY A 152 9.62 8.04 5.98
CA GLY A 152 10.01 7.54 4.67
C GLY A 152 11.28 8.23 4.18
N LEU A 153 11.86 7.67 3.11
CA LEU A 153 13.15 8.11 2.58
C LEU A 153 12.99 8.64 1.15
N ILE A 154 13.72 9.70 0.84
CA ILE A 154 14.06 10.09 -0.52
C ILE A 154 15.55 9.82 -0.71
N VAL A 155 15.87 9.00 -1.68
CA VAL A 155 17.23 8.58 -2.02
C VAL A 155 17.62 9.26 -3.31
N ASN A 156 18.43 10.32 -3.23
CA ASN A 156 19.05 10.93 -4.41
C ASN A 156 20.19 10.02 -4.87
N CYS A 157 19.96 9.24 -5.93
CA CYS A 157 20.89 8.21 -6.37
C CYS A 157 21.16 8.24 -7.87
N GLY A 158 22.42 8.01 -8.22
CA GLY A 158 22.97 7.89 -9.57
C GLY A 158 24.05 6.80 -9.62
N GLU A 159 24.50 6.47 -10.83
CA GLU A 159 25.52 5.42 -11.03
C GLU A 159 26.89 5.79 -10.46
N ASP A 160 27.12 7.07 -10.20
CA ASP A 160 28.34 7.61 -9.59
C ASP A 160 28.32 7.55 -8.05
N ASN A 161 27.15 7.61 -7.42
CA ASN A 161 27.02 7.77 -5.97
C ASN A 161 26.35 6.59 -5.23
N TRP A 162 25.89 5.54 -5.92
CA TRP A 162 25.14 4.43 -5.32
C TRP A 162 25.83 3.75 -4.13
N ILE A 163 27.17 3.69 -4.13
CA ILE A 163 27.95 3.14 -3.01
C ILE A 163 27.79 4.02 -1.76
N SER A 164 27.85 5.34 -1.93
CA SER A 164 27.67 6.28 -0.82
C SER A 164 26.26 6.16 -0.23
N CYS A 165 25.23 5.99 -1.07
CA CYS A 165 23.88 5.69 -0.60
C CYS A 165 23.85 4.41 0.25
N CYS A 166 24.49 3.31 -0.21
CA CYS A 166 24.60 2.07 0.54
C CYS A 166 25.29 2.25 1.90
N GLU A 167 26.37 3.04 1.95
CA GLU A 167 27.08 3.36 3.20
C GLU A 167 26.18 4.09 4.19
N LYS A 168 25.40 5.07 3.72
CA LYS A 168 24.42 5.79 4.55
C LYS A 168 23.30 4.88 5.05
N PHE A 169 22.76 3.99 4.21
CA PHE A 169 21.81 2.97 4.64
C PHE A 169 22.39 2.10 5.78
N ALA A 170 23.68 1.77 5.69
CA ALA A 170 24.38 1.01 6.72
C ALA A 170 24.58 1.80 8.01
N GLU A 171 25.16 3.00 7.91
CA GLU A 171 25.46 3.89 9.03
C GLU A 171 24.19 4.23 9.84
N TYR A 172 23.13 4.60 9.13
CA TYR A 172 21.85 4.97 9.74
C TYR A 172 20.91 3.78 9.97
N ARG A 173 21.36 2.53 9.73
CA ARG A 173 20.57 1.29 9.95
C ARG A 173 19.18 1.34 9.30
N LEU A 174 19.12 1.77 8.04
CA LEU A 174 17.88 2.01 7.30
C LEU A 174 17.42 0.79 6.48
N GLN A 175 18.08 -0.37 6.62
CA GLN A 175 17.82 -1.55 5.78
C GLN A 175 16.38 -2.09 5.89
N ASN A 176 15.70 -1.79 7.00
CA ASN A 176 14.32 -2.22 7.24
C ASN A 176 13.32 -1.05 7.26
N ALA A 177 13.74 0.18 6.91
CA ALA A 177 12.86 1.35 6.92
C ALA A 177 11.62 1.15 6.03
N TRP A 178 11.83 0.53 4.87
CA TRP A 178 10.80 0.15 3.90
C TRP A 178 9.67 -0.72 4.48
N GLN A 179 9.89 -1.41 5.60
CA GLN A 179 8.82 -2.23 6.18
C GLN A 179 7.69 -1.37 6.75
N ARG A 180 7.98 -0.12 7.12
CA ARG A 180 7.00 0.79 7.75
C ARG A 180 6.64 1.96 6.87
N MET A 181 7.62 2.50 6.15
CA MET A 181 7.47 3.76 5.43
C MET A 181 8.08 3.68 4.02
N PRO A 182 7.56 4.45 3.05
CA PRO A 182 8.01 4.37 1.67
C PRO A 182 9.46 4.82 1.49
N VAL A 183 10.15 4.17 0.55
CA VAL A 183 11.45 4.58 0.02
C VAL A 183 11.26 5.04 -1.42
N LEU A 184 11.56 6.30 -1.68
CA LEU A 184 11.45 6.95 -2.98
C LEU A 184 12.84 7.15 -3.57
N LEU A 185 12.96 6.94 -4.88
CA LEU A 185 14.20 7.18 -5.61
C LEU A 185 14.10 8.46 -6.42
N GLN A 186 15.00 9.39 -6.14
CA GLN A 186 15.20 10.58 -6.96
C GLN A 186 16.43 10.32 -7.84
N ILE A 187 16.18 10.09 -9.12
CA ILE A 187 17.21 9.78 -10.12
C ILE A 187 17.31 10.99 -11.06
N GLU A 188 18.48 11.63 -11.10
CA GLU A 188 18.74 12.82 -11.94
C GLU A 188 19.31 12.46 -13.33
N GLU A 189 20.03 11.34 -13.42
CA GLU A 189 20.67 10.84 -14.64
C GLU A 189 19.98 9.60 -15.22
N GLU A 190 20.56 8.99 -16.25
CA GLU A 190 20.07 7.72 -16.77
C GLU A 190 20.26 6.57 -15.77
N MET A 191 19.22 5.75 -15.63
CA MET A 191 19.25 4.58 -14.75
C MET A 191 20.19 3.50 -15.30
N GLY A 192 21.29 3.25 -14.60
CA GLY A 192 22.17 2.13 -14.87
C GLY A 192 21.80 0.85 -14.10
N GLU A 193 22.69 -0.14 -14.21
CA GLU A 193 22.48 -1.47 -13.64
C GLU A 193 22.59 -1.50 -12.11
N ASN A 194 23.47 -0.67 -11.53
CA ASN A 194 23.67 -0.67 -10.09
C ASN A 194 22.45 -0.07 -9.38
N ILE A 195 21.93 1.05 -9.86
CA ILE A 195 20.72 1.66 -9.32
C ILE A 195 19.51 0.74 -9.48
N ARG A 196 19.38 0.05 -10.61
CA ARG A 196 18.34 -0.96 -10.78
C ARG A 196 18.46 -2.09 -9.75
N ARG A 197 19.67 -2.57 -9.46
CA ARG A 197 19.88 -3.62 -8.44
C ARG A 197 19.58 -3.11 -7.02
N GLU A 198 20.09 -1.93 -6.66
CA GLU A 198 19.95 -1.40 -5.31
C GLU A 198 18.52 -0.91 -5.03
N SER A 199 17.81 -0.39 -6.03
CA SER A 199 16.38 -0.06 -5.90
C SER A 199 15.54 -1.23 -5.37
N LEU A 200 15.81 -2.45 -5.85
CA LEU A 200 15.12 -3.66 -5.38
C LEU A 200 15.55 -4.05 -3.97
N ARG A 201 16.84 -3.88 -3.62
CA ARG A 201 17.37 -4.19 -2.28
C ARG A 201 16.90 -3.22 -1.21
N TRP A 202 16.75 -1.95 -1.55
CA TRP A 202 16.19 -0.92 -0.68
C TRP A 202 14.66 -0.98 -0.61
N HIS A 203 14.03 -1.89 -1.37
CA HIS A 203 12.59 -2.02 -1.48
C HIS A 203 11.92 -0.70 -1.86
N ALA A 204 12.49 -0.03 -2.88
CA ALA A 204 11.95 1.21 -3.40
C ALA A 204 10.50 1.03 -3.86
N GLY A 205 9.62 1.92 -3.39
CA GLY A 205 8.21 1.89 -3.74
C GLY A 205 7.89 2.71 -4.99
N LEU A 206 8.63 3.80 -5.18
CA LEU A 206 8.35 4.84 -6.17
C LEU A 206 9.66 5.47 -6.67
N SER A 207 9.67 5.98 -7.90
CA SER A 207 10.82 6.65 -8.52
C SER A 207 10.43 7.93 -9.26
N SER A 208 11.36 8.87 -9.40
CA SER A 208 11.15 10.11 -10.16
C SER A 208 11.03 9.87 -11.67
N CYS A 209 11.52 8.73 -12.17
CA CYS A 209 11.41 8.29 -13.55
C CYS A 209 10.49 7.04 -13.68
N PRO A 210 9.95 6.73 -14.87
CA PRO A 210 9.10 5.56 -15.05
C PRO A 210 9.83 4.24 -14.77
N MET A 211 9.42 3.53 -13.73
CA MET A 211 9.93 2.21 -13.36
C MET A 211 8.79 1.31 -12.90
N ASP A 212 8.93 0.00 -13.13
CA ASP A 212 8.01 -1.00 -12.60
C ASP A 212 8.46 -1.44 -11.19
N ILE A 213 8.17 -0.59 -10.21
CA ILE A 213 8.49 -0.77 -8.78
C ILE A 213 7.26 -0.42 -7.93
N GLY A 214 7.30 -0.76 -6.65
CA GLY A 214 6.17 -0.62 -5.72
C GLY A 214 5.54 -1.96 -5.40
N TYR A 215 4.28 -1.96 -4.98
CA TYR A 215 3.56 -3.19 -4.65
C TYR A 215 2.83 -3.75 -5.87
N ASP A 216 2.68 -5.08 -5.93
CA ASP A 216 1.92 -5.75 -6.98
C ASP A 216 1.23 -6.99 -6.44
N PHE A 217 -0.04 -6.85 -6.05
CA PHE A 217 -0.81 -7.93 -5.45
C PHE A 217 -1.43 -8.85 -6.51
N THR A 218 -1.22 -10.15 -6.34
CA THR A 218 -1.82 -11.21 -7.15
C THR A 218 -2.44 -12.26 -6.22
N ILE A 219 -3.66 -12.71 -6.50
CA ILE A 219 -4.25 -13.87 -5.81
C ILE A 219 -3.71 -15.15 -6.48
N ARG A 220 -2.87 -15.92 -5.77
CA ARG A 220 -2.39 -17.23 -6.24
C ARG A 220 -3.39 -18.34 -5.98
N ARG A 221 -4.06 -18.30 -4.82
CA ARG A 221 -5.03 -19.33 -4.43
C ARG A 221 -6.11 -18.76 -3.52
N LEU A 222 -7.35 -19.18 -3.77
CA LEU A 222 -8.45 -19.04 -2.82
C LEU A 222 -9.09 -20.41 -2.58
N THR A 223 -9.29 -20.77 -1.33
CA THR A 223 -9.99 -22.01 -0.93
C THR A 223 -11.14 -21.69 0.01
N TYR A 224 -12.32 -22.25 -0.28
CA TYR A 224 -13.55 -22.01 0.46
C TYR A 224 -14.52 -23.21 0.33
N PRO A 225 -15.47 -23.41 1.25
CA PRO A 225 -16.43 -24.51 1.19
C PRO A 225 -17.39 -24.35 0.00
N LYS A 226 -17.82 -25.47 -0.58
CA LYS A 226 -18.82 -25.44 -1.66
C LYS A 226 -20.23 -25.08 -1.18
N LYS A 227 -20.54 -25.43 0.07
CA LYS A 227 -21.85 -25.24 0.69
C LYS A 227 -21.71 -24.56 2.04
N VAL A 228 -22.57 -23.59 2.32
CA VAL A 228 -22.65 -22.86 3.59
C VAL A 228 -24.10 -22.76 4.06
N ALA A 229 -24.33 -22.69 5.36
CA ALA A 229 -25.66 -22.50 5.92
C ALA A 229 -26.04 -21.02 5.91
N SER A 230 -27.33 -20.73 5.73
CA SER A 230 -27.87 -19.39 6.03
C SER A 230 -27.71 -19.10 7.52
N LYS A 231 -27.26 -17.89 7.89
CA LYS A 231 -26.75 -17.56 9.25
C LYS A 231 -25.54 -18.40 9.72
N GLY A 232 -24.88 -19.10 8.82
CA GLY A 232 -23.72 -19.93 9.12
C GLY A 232 -22.40 -19.18 9.02
N ALA A 233 -21.35 -19.92 8.71
CA ALA A 233 -20.00 -19.40 8.57
C ALA A 233 -19.41 -19.74 7.20
N LEU A 234 -18.58 -18.84 6.67
CA LEU A 234 -17.82 -19.00 5.43
C LEU A 234 -16.32 -18.89 5.74
N PRO A 235 -15.63 -20.02 6.00
CA PRO A 235 -14.18 -20.06 6.10
C PRO A 235 -13.53 -19.86 4.73
N LEU A 236 -12.68 -18.83 4.64
CA LEU A 236 -11.88 -18.48 3.48
C LEU A 236 -10.39 -18.65 3.79
N ARG A 237 -9.65 -19.12 2.79
CA ARG A 237 -8.19 -19.21 2.84
C ARG A 237 -7.59 -18.63 1.58
N PHE A 238 -6.94 -17.50 1.73
CA PHE A 238 -6.21 -16.82 0.68
C PHE A 238 -4.72 -17.17 0.74
N TRP A 239 -4.16 -17.35 -0.43
CA TRP A 239 -2.73 -17.21 -0.68
C TRP A 239 -2.58 -16.12 -1.75
N LEU A 240 -2.15 -14.95 -1.32
CA LEU A 240 -1.77 -13.84 -2.18
C LEU A 240 -0.25 -13.80 -2.30
N VAL A 241 0.24 -13.07 -3.29
CA VAL A 241 1.64 -12.71 -3.41
C VAL A 241 1.73 -11.22 -3.74
N ASN A 242 2.62 -10.50 -3.07
CA ASN A 242 3.09 -9.21 -3.53
C ASN A 242 4.38 -9.43 -4.35
N LYS A 243 4.29 -9.33 -5.67
CA LYS A 243 5.43 -9.54 -6.59
C LYS A 243 6.31 -8.31 -6.75
N GLY A 244 5.86 -7.18 -6.23
CA GLY A 244 6.53 -5.90 -6.37
C GLY A 244 7.79 -5.79 -5.52
N SER A 245 8.46 -4.64 -5.61
CA SER A 245 9.66 -4.32 -4.81
C SER A 245 9.33 -3.82 -3.41
N ALA A 246 8.11 -3.36 -3.13
CA ALA A 246 7.74 -2.77 -1.84
C ALA A 246 6.32 -3.16 -1.38
N PRO A 247 5.98 -2.98 -0.09
CA PRO A 247 4.60 -3.03 0.41
C PRO A 247 3.73 -1.90 -0.16
N CYS A 248 2.40 -2.06 -0.05
CA CYS A 248 1.47 -0.95 -0.25
C CYS A 248 1.40 -0.14 1.04
N TYR A 249 1.76 1.14 0.98
CA TYR A 249 1.75 2.06 2.13
C TYR A 249 0.45 2.86 2.25
N LEU A 250 -0.38 2.85 1.20
CA LEU A 250 -1.71 3.44 1.25
C LEU A 250 -2.64 2.57 2.08
N ASP A 251 -3.69 3.17 2.62
CA ASP A 251 -4.71 2.42 3.33
C ASP A 251 -5.65 1.70 2.35
N TYR A 252 -5.90 0.41 2.59
CA TYR A 252 -6.79 -0.41 1.76
C TYR A 252 -7.52 -1.49 2.57
N SER A 253 -8.56 -2.05 1.98
CA SER A 253 -9.37 -3.12 2.56
C SER A 253 -9.54 -4.26 1.56
N LEU A 254 -9.48 -5.50 2.04
CA LEU A 254 -9.84 -6.68 1.26
C LEU A 254 -11.35 -6.93 1.46
N ARG A 255 -12.09 -7.13 0.37
CA ARG A 255 -13.54 -7.31 0.40
C ARG A 255 -13.97 -8.55 -0.35
N LEU A 256 -14.97 -9.24 0.20
CA LEU A 256 -15.69 -10.32 -0.45
C LEU A 256 -17.08 -9.83 -0.87
N ARG A 257 -17.54 -10.23 -2.05
CA ARG A 257 -18.92 -10.02 -2.50
C ARG A 257 -19.58 -11.35 -2.81
N LEU A 258 -20.77 -11.56 -2.24
CA LEU A 258 -21.71 -12.61 -2.63
C LEU A 258 -22.85 -11.99 -3.42
N GLU A 259 -23.09 -12.48 -4.63
CA GLU A 259 -24.13 -11.96 -5.52
C GLU A 259 -25.08 -13.06 -6.00
N ARG A 260 -26.38 -12.81 -5.93
CA ARG A 260 -27.41 -13.69 -6.51
C ARG A 260 -28.57 -12.88 -7.03
N GLU A 261 -28.98 -13.14 -8.27
CA GLU A 261 -30.19 -12.55 -8.89
C GLU A 261 -30.22 -11.00 -8.81
N GLY A 262 -29.07 -10.35 -8.78
CA GLY A 262 -28.92 -8.89 -8.65
C GLY A 262 -28.85 -8.38 -7.20
N GLU A 263 -29.09 -9.21 -6.19
CA GLU A 263 -28.83 -8.88 -4.78
C GLU A 263 -27.37 -9.13 -4.44
N GLN A 264 -26.72 -8.12 -3.86
CA GLN A 264 -25.30 -8.16 -3.46
C GLN A 264 -25.16 -8.01 -1.95
N ARG A 265 -24.23 -8.79 -1.38
CA ARG A 265 -23.81 -8.71 0.01
C ARG A 265 -22.30 -8.64 0.07
N GLU A 266 -21.79 -7.57 0.66
CA GLU A 266 -20.35 -7.32 0.79
C GLU A 266 -19.89 -7.52 2.23
N PHE A 267 -18.67 -8.03 2.36
CA PHE A 267 -18.01 -8.29 3.63
C PHE A 267 -16.60 -7.72 3.57
N VAL A 268 -16.27 -6.86 4.54
CA VAL A 268 -14.90 -6.38 4.72
C VAL A 268 -14.15 -7.39 5.57
N LEU A 269 -13.02 -7.86 5.05
CA LEU A 269 -12.16 -8.85 5.69
C LEU A 269 -11.18 -8.14 6.65
N ASN A 270 -10.91 -8.76 7.79
CA ASN A 270 -10.03 -8.24 8.82
C ASN A 270 -8.55 -8.56 8.51
N ILE A 271 -7.95 -7.79 7.62
CA ILE A 271 -6.54 -7.96 7.22
C ILE A 271 -5.57 -7.25 8.16
N ASP A 272 -4.44 -7.90 8.47
CA ASP A 272 -3.28 -7.24 9.08
C ASP A 272 -2.33 -6.73 7.98
N LYS A 273 -2.54 -5.47 7.57
CA LYS A 273 -1.73 -4.79 6.55
C LYS A 273 -0.25 -4.69 6.94
N GLY A 274 0.05 -4.73 8.24
CA GLY A 274 1.41 -4.73 8.76
C GLY A 274 2.20 -5.97 8.35
N THR A 275 1.51 -7.09 8.06
CA THR A 275 2.14 -8.36 7.65
C THR A 275 2.19 -8.55 6.13
N TRP A 276 1.41 -7.78 5.37
CA TRP A 276 1.35 -7.86 3.91
C TRP A 276 2.54 -7.11 3.28
N LYS A 277 3.71 -7.77 3.31
CA LYS A 277 4.97 -7.29 2.74
C LYS A 277 5.20 -7.87 1.35
N VAL A 278 6.42 -7.72 0.82
CA VAL A 278 6.85 -8.35 -0.44
C VAL A 278 6.93 -9.87 -0.25
N GLY A 279 6.48 -10.62 -1.26
CA GLY A 279 6.48 -12.09 -1.24
C GLY A 279 5.11 -12.71 -0.94
N ASP A 280 5.13 -13.95 -0.44
CA ASP A 280 3.93 -14.72 -0.17
C ASP A 280 3.18 -14.22 1.07
N ILE A 281 1.85 -14.15 0.95
CA ILE A 281 0.94 -13.66 1.98
C ILE A 281 -0.19 -14.68 2.15
N THR A 282 -0.34 -15.20 3.35
CA THR A 282 -1.46 -16.07 3.73
C THR A 282 -2.46 -15.28 4.56
N HIS A 283 -3.74 -15.36 4.20
CA HIS A 283 -4.82 -14.74 4.98
C HIS A 283 -5.96 -15.73 5.13
N ASN A 284 -6.29 -16.10 6.36
CA ASN A 284 -7.38 -17.01 6.66
C ASN A 284 -8.42 -16.26 7.49
N GLU A 285 -9.69 -16.32 7.08
CA GLU A 285 -10.78 -15.66 7.79
C GLU A 285 -12.05 -16.51 7.80
N ILE A 286 -12.81 -16.48 8.89
CA ILE A 286 -14.16 -17.04 8.95
C ILE A 286 -15.15 -15.88 8.99
N ILE A 287 -15.93 -15.73 7.91
CA ILE A 287 -17.00 -14.73 7.86
C ILE A 287 -18.26 -15.32 8.46
N SER A 288 -18.90 -14.59 9.39
CA SER A 288 -20.27 -14.89 9.83
C SER A 288 -21.27 -14.39 8.79
N LEU A 289 -22.07 -15.29 8.24
CA LEU A 289 -23.06 -14.94 7.22
C LEU A 289 -24.35 -14.44 7.88
N PRO A 290 -25.03 -13.44 7.30
CA PRO A 290 -26.37 -13.06 7.74
C PRO A 290 -27.41 -14.07 7.25
N VAL A 291 -28.69 -13.76 7.42
CA VAL A 291 -29.75 -14.48 6.71
C VAL A 291 -29.58 -14.23 5.21
N LEU A 292 -29.23 -15.30 4.50
CA LEU A 292 -29.15 -15.31 3.04
C LEU A 292 -30.26 -16.21 2.48
N PRO A 293 -30.97 -15.78 1.43
CA PRO A 293 -31.82 -16.66 0.64
C PRO A 293 -31.09 -17.93 0.17
N LEU A 294 -31.80 -19.05 0.11
CA LEU A 294 -31.20 -20.33 -0.31
C LEU A 294 -30.97 -20.36 -1.81
N GLY A 295 -29.80 -20.77 -2.26
CA GLY A 295 -29.46 -20.86 -3.69
C GLY A 295 -27.97 -20.71 -3.96
N GLU A 296 -27.60 -20.66 -5.24
CA GLU A 296 -26.23 -20.44 -5.67
C GLU A 296 -25.91 -18.95 -5.73
N TYR A 297 -24.76 -18.56 -5.17
CA TYR A 297 -24.22 -17.20 -5.17
C TYR A 297 -22.91 -17.17 -5.94
N TYR A 298 -22.67 -16.10 -6.71
CA TYR A 298 -21.34 -15.78 -7.21
C TYR A 298 -20.49 -15.19 -6.09
N LEU A 299 -19.27 -15.70 -5.98
CA LEU A 299 -18.27 -15.23 -5.04
C LEU A 299 -17.21 -14.44 -5.81
N SER A 300 -17.05 -13.17 -5.42
CA SER A 300 -16.04 -12.27 -5.98
C SER A 300 -15.22 -11.61 -4.88
N VAL A 301 -13.99 -11.20 -5.20
CA VAL A 301 -13.06 -10.55 -4.27
C VAL A 301 -12.48 -9.30 -4.91
N GLY A 302 -12.31 -8.25 -4.13
CA GLY A 302 -11.65 -7.01 -4.54
C GLY A 302 -10.81 -6.44 -3.41
N ILE A 303 -9.84 -5.60 -3.75
CA ILE A 303 -9.11 -4.75 -2.81
C ILE A 303 -9.46 -3.31 -3.13
N PHE A 304 -9.76 -2.50 -2.12
CA PHE A 304 -10.21 -1.12 -2.28
C PHE A 304 -9.39 -0.20 -1.40
N PHE A 305 -8.95 0.94 -1.92
CA PHE A 305 -8.32 1.98 -1.14
C PHE A 305 -9.34 2.68 -0.23
N SER A 306 -8.86 3.50 0.69
CA SER A 306 -9.71 4.25 1.64
C SER A 306 -10.72 5.20 0.98
N ASP A 307 -10.48 5.58 -0.27
CA ASP A 307 -11.38 6.41 -1.07
C ASP A 307 -12.42 5.60 -1.89
N GLU A 308 -12.52 4.30 -1.64
CA GLU A 308 -13.38 3.36 -2.36
C GLU A 308 -12.96 3.06 -3.81
N SER A 309 -11.82 3.58 -4.27
CA SER A 309 -11.30 3.20 -5.59
C SER A 309 -10.75 1.77 -5.56
N PRO A 310 -10.97 0.97 -6.63
CA PRO A 310 -10.50 -0.41 -6.66
C PRO A 310 -9.01 -0.47 -6.97
N MET A 311 -8.33 -1.39 -6.31
CA MET A 311 -6.97 -1.78 -6.64
C MET A 311 -7.00 -2.85 -7.73
N GLU A 312 -6.32 -2.58 -8.83
CA GLU A 312 -6.14 -3.57 -9.88
C GLU A 312 -5.19 -4.68 -9.41
N LEU A 313 -5.63 -5.94 -9.58
CA LEU A 313 -4.85 -7.14 -9.30
C LEU A 313 -4.36 -7.77 -10.61
N ASP A 314 -3.13 -8.30 -10.60
CA ASP A 314 -2.50 -8.91 -11.76
C ASP A 314 -2.98 -10.34 -12.03
N ILE A 315 -4.29 -10.51 -12.17
CA ILE A 315 -4.97 -11.79 -12.46
C ILE A 315 -5.85 -11.71 -13.71
N ARG A 316 -5.90 -12.81 -14.47
CA ARG A 316 -6.80 -12.97 -15.63
C ARG A 316 -8.16 -13.52 -15.18
N MET A 317 -8.98 -12.67 -14.59
CA MET A 317 -10.36 -12.99 -14.22
C MET A 317 -11.30 -11.89 -14.73
N GLU A 318 -12.59 -12.21 -14.84
CA GLU A 318 -13.62 -11.21 -15.10
C GLU A 318 -13.70 -10.25 -13.90
N GLU A 319 -13.39 -8.99 -14.16
CA GLU A 319 -13.47 -7.89 -13.21
C GLU A 319 -14.75 -7.09 -13.48
N LYS A 320 -15.48 -6.77 -12.41
CA LYS A 320 -16.65 -5.92 -12.45
C LYS A 320 -16.78 -5.12 -11.16
N ASP A 321 -16.73 -3.79 -11.28
CA ASP A 321 -16.85 -2.82 -10.18
C ASP A 321 -15.75 -3.00 -9.10
N GLY A 322 -14.52 -3.33 -9.51
CA GLY A 322 -13.38 -3.60 -8.64
C GLY A 322 -13.30 -5.03 -8.11
N TYR A 323 -14.28 -5.88 -8.43
CA TYR A 323 -14.36 -7.24 -7.94
C TYR A 323 -14.05 -8.26 -9.02
N TYR A 324 -13.15 -9.18 -8.72
CA TYR A 324 -12.80 -10.32 -9.57
C TYR A 324 -13.68 -11.52 -9.20
N ARG A 325 -14.42 -12.06 -10.17
CA ARG A 325 -15.29 -13.22 -9.97
C ARG A 325 -14.48 -14.50 -9.89
N LEU A 326 -14.50 -15.19 -8.75
CA LEU A 326 -13.64 -16.36 -8.49
C LEU A 326 -14.40 -17.69 -8.54
N GLY A 327 -15.71 -17.72 -8.30
CA GLY A 327 -16.51 -18.93 -8.43
C GLY A 327 -17.92 -18.81 -7.85
N THR A 328 -18.45 -19.92 -7.35
CA THR A 328 -19.80 -19.99 -6.74
C THR A 328 -19.80 -20.70 -5.40
N VAL A 329 -20.78 -20.35 -4.55
CA VAL A 329 -21.06 -21.02 -3.28
C VAL A 329 -22.56 -21.27 -3.15
N GLU A 330 -22.93 -22.46 -2.70
CA GLU A 330 -24.33 -22.83 -2.47
C GLU A 330 -24.73 -22.50 -1.01
N VAL A 331 -25.76 -21.68 -0.84
CA VAL A 331 -26.37 -21.40 0.47
C VAL A 331 -27.52 -22.39 0.70
N CYS A 332 -27.38 -23.23 1.72
CA CYS A 332 -28.34 -24.24 2.12
C CYS A 332 -28.98 -23.92 3.48
N LYS A 333 -30.02 -24.67 3.87
CA LYS A 333 -30.70 -24.47 5.16
C LYS A 333 -29.80 -24.79 6.34
N ASP A 334 -29.07 -25.90 6.25
CA ASP A 334 -28.11 -26.37 7.24
C ASP A 334 -26.86 -26.89 6.53
N THR A 335 -25.73 -26.82 7.22
CA THR A 335 -24.50 -27.53 6.86
C THR A 335 -24.26 -28.65 7.86
N PRO A 336 -23.87 -29.85 7.40
CA PRO A 336 -23.60 -30.98 8.29
C PRO A 336 -22.33 -30.78 9.13
N VAL A 337 -21.54 -29.75 8.85
CA VAL A 337 -20.27 -29.45 9.50
C VAL A 337 -20.37 -28.05 10.13
N ASP A 338 -19.83 -27.93 11.34
CA ASP A 338 -19.68 -26.65 12.02
C ASP A 338 -18.53 -25.86 11.39
N LEU A 339 -18.89 -25.00 10.43
CA LEU A 339 -17.92 -24.16 9.74
C LEU A 339 -17.43 -22.98 10.60
N ALA A 340 -18.08 -22.68 11.73
CA ALA A 340 -17.67 -21.60 12.61
C ALA A 340 -16.42 -21.97 13.43
N HIS A 341 -16.28 -23.27 13.74
CA HIS A 341 -15.13 -23.85 14.43
C HIS A 341 -14.22 -24.63 13.46
N ALA A 342 -14.29 -24.31 12.16
CA ALA A 342 -13.56 -25.03 11.11
C ALA A 342 -12.04 -25.09 11.34
N TRP A 343 -11.47 -24.16 12.11
CA TRP A 343 -10.04 -24.13 12.42
C TRP A 343 -9.65 -24.87 13.71
N ASP A 344 -10.62 -25.16 14.57
CA ASP A 344 -10.38 -25.88 15.83
C ASP A 344 -10.18 -27.37 15.57
N ASP A 345 -10.98 -27.93 14.67
CA ASP A 345 -10.96 -29.35 14.30
C ASP A 345 -10.02 -29.65 13.11
N PHE A 346 -9.67 -28.62 12.34
CA PHE A 346 -8.86 -28.75 11.13
C PHE A 346 -7.91 -27.56 11.01
N TYR A 347 -6.67 -27.74 11.46
CA TYR A 347 -5.59 -26.75 11.37
C TYR A 347 -4.81 -26.95 10.05
N PRO A 348 -4.99 -26.09 9.03
CA PRO A 348 -4.43 -26.32 7.69
C PRO A 348 -3.01 -25.77 7.49
N GLU A 349 -2.40 -25.19 8.53
CA GLU A 349 -0.97 -24.84 8.57
C GLU A 349 -0.04 -26.07 8.57
N GLY A 350 -0.59 -27.29 8.53
CA GLY A 350 0.20 -28.47 8.19
C GLY A 350 0.82 -28.26 6.82
N TYR A 351 2.01 -27.68 6.79
CA TYR A 351 2.89 -27.40 5.66
C TYR A 351 2.12 -27.28 4.33
N TYR A 352 1.95 -26.06 3.81
CA TYR A 352 1.86 -25.93 2.36
C TYR A 352 3.08 -26.69 1.82
N PRO A 353 2.95 -27.83 1.13
CA PRO A 353 4.05 -28.24 0.29
C PRO A 353 4.21 -27.05 -0.64
N LEU A 354 5.41 -26.48 -0.68
CA LEU A 354 5.85 -25.54 -1.70
C LEU A 354 5.85 -26.28 -3.07
N GLU A 355 4.72 -26.86 -3.45
CA GLU A 355 4.40 -27.16 -4.82
C GLU A 355 4.10 -25.80 -5.42
N ASP A 356 5.15 -25.15 -5.91
CA ASP A 356 5.01 -24.09 -6.89
C ASP A 356 3.96 -24.54 -7.91
N PRO A 357 3.01 -23.68 -8.30
CA PRO A 357 2.14 -24.00 -9.40
C PRO A 357 3.03 -24.39 -10.58
N GLN A 358 2.86 -25.61 -11.11
CA GLN A 358 3.52 -25.99 -12.35
C GLN A 358 3.20 -24.89 -13.36
N LEU A 359 4.26 -24.25 -13.86
CA LEU A 359 4.13 -23.29 -14.96
C LEU A 359 3.33 -23.99 -16.06
N PRO A 360 2.28 -23.37 -16.62
CA PRO A 360 1.61 -23.94 -17.76
C PRO A 360 2.62 -24.12 -18.90
N ASP A 361 2.61 -25.31 -19.51
CA ASP A 361 3.42 -25.64 -20.69
C ASP A 361 3.23 -24.63 -21.84
#